data_AF-A0A537QPL7-F1
#
_entry.id   AF-A0A537QPL7-F1
#
_cell.length_a   1.000
_cell.length_b   1.000
_cell.length_c   1.000
_cell.angle_alpha   90.00
_cell.angle_beta   90.00
_cell.angle_gamma   90.00
#
_symmetry.space_group_name_H-M   'P 1'
#
loop_
_entity.id
_entity.type
_entity.pdbx_description
1 polymer ?
#
loop_
_entity_poly.entity_id
_entity_poly.type
_entity_poly.pdbx_seq_one_letter_code
_entity_poly.pdbx_strand_id
1 'polypeptide(L)'
;TRTVPIVFANVADPVDAGFVDSLARPGGNATGFMQFEYSLAGKWPELLREIAPGVTRAAVLRDAAISSGVGQFAVIQAVAPSLGIEVSPINILDGGEIERWPVQVPTKYELAINLKTAKSLGLVVPPTLLARADELIE
;
A
#
# COMPACT_ATOMS: atom_id res chain seq x y z
N THR A 1 -13.77 31.84 -8.17
CA THR A 1 -13.86 30.43 -8.62
C THR A 1 -14.42 29.46 -7.56
N ARG A 2 -14.96 29.94 -6.42
CA ARG A 2 -15.38 29.11 -5.26
C ARG A 2 -16.78 28.47 -5.34
N THR A 3 -17.46 28.54 -6.48
CA THR A 3 -18.87 28.13 -6.62
C THR A 3 -19.08 26.87 -7.45
N VAL A 4 -18.09 26.43 -8.23
CA VAL A 4 -18.18 25.18 -9.01
C VAL A 4 -17.80 24.02 -8.09
N PRO A 5 -18.67 23.02 -7.85
CA PRO A 5 -18.30 21.85 -7.06
C PRO A 5 -17.13 21.09 -7.70
N ILE A 6 -16.14 20.73 -6.90
CA ILE A 6 -14.97 19.96 -7.33
C ILE A 6 -15.05 18.59 -6.66
N VAL A 7 -14.98 17.54 -7.47
CA VAL A 7 -14.94 16.15 -6.98
C VAL A 7 -13.60 15.54 -7.39
N PHE A 8 -12.74 15.24 -6.42
CA PHE A 8 -11.50 14.52 -6.68
C PHE A 8 -11.71 13.00 -6.62
N ALA A 9 -11.04 12.27 -7.51
CA ALA A 9 -11.20 10.82 -7.64
C ALA A 9 -9.99 10.01 -7.16
N ASN A 10 -8.81 10.62 -7.05
CA ASN A 10 -7.57 9.89 -6.81
C ASN A 10 -6.52 10.74 -6.07
N VAL A 11 -6.92 11.34 -4.96
CA VAL A 11 -6.03 12.15 -4.12
C VAL A 11 -5.64 11.33 -2.90
N ALA A 12 -4.33 11.18 -2.70
CA ALA A 12 -3.79 10.35 -1.63
C ALA A 12 -3.96 10.99 -0.24
N ASP A 13 -3.78 12.31 -0.14
CA ASP A 13 -4.07 13.06 1.09
C ASP A 13 -4.68 14.43 0.76
N PRO A 14 -6.01 14.56 0.75
CA PRO A 14 -6.66 15.82 0.39
C PRO A 14 -6.58 16.87 1.51
N VAL A 15 -6.27 16.47 2.75
CA VAL A 15 -6.10 17.40 3.87
C VAL A 15 -4.73 18.05 3.78
N ASP A 16 -3.68 17.25 3.63
CA ASP A 16 -2.31 17.75 3.48
C ASP A 16 -2.13 18.55 2.18
N ALA A 17 -2.80 18.15 1.10
CA ALA A 17 -2.84 18.92 -0.14
C ALA A 17 -3.64 20.25 -0.04
N GLY A 18 -4.32 20.49 1.08
CA GLY A 18 -5.12 21.70 1.31
C GLY A 18 -6.40 21.77 0.48
N PHE A 19 -6.88 20.64 -0.06
CA PHE A 19 -8.13 20.58 -0.80
C PHE A 19 -9.34 20.61 0.13
N VAL A 20 -9.21 20.05 1.34
CA VAL A 20 -10.28 19.96 2.34
C VAL A 20 -9.73 20.22 3.75
N ASP A 21 -10.55 20.82 4.63
CA ASP A 21 -10.15 21.06 6.03
C ASP A 21 -10.03 19.75 6.84
N SER A 22 -10.90 18.79 6.54
CA SER A 22 -10.90 17.45 7.16
C SER A 22 -11.68 16.45 6.30
N LEU A 23 -11.41 15.16 6.50
CA LEU A 23 -12.13 14.09 5.79
C LEU A 23 -13.62 14.05 6.15
N ALA A 24 -13.96 14.30 7.41
CA ALA A 24 -15.36 14.28 7.88
C ALA A 24 -16.13 15.53 7.48
N ARG A 25 -15.46 16.68 7.33
CA ARG A 25 -16.04 17.98 7.01
C ARG A 25 -15.09 18.77 6.11
N PRO A 26 -15.32 18.78 4.78
CA PRO A 26 -14.37 19.38 3.84
C PRO A 26 -14.21 20.90 3.90
N GLY A 27 -15.19 21.64 4.42
CA GLY A 27 -15.08 23.08 4.67
C GLY A 27 -15.22 24.01 3.45
N GLY A 28 -15.25 23.48 2.22
CA GLY A 28 -15.34 24.26 0.98
C GLY A 28 -16.19 23.60 -0.13
N ASN A 29 -15.90 23.95 -1.39
CA ASN A 29 -16.56 23.40 -2.57
C ASN A 29 -15.89 22.13 -3.14
N ALA A 30 -14.86 21.61 -2.47
CA ALA A 30 -14.14 20.40 -2.86
C ALA A 30 -14.52 19.21 -1.96
N THR A 31 -14.70 18.04 -2.56
CA THR A 31 -14.95 16.75 -1.89
C THR A 31 -14.45 15.61 -2.78
N GLY A 32 -14.52 14.36 -2.34
CA GLY A 32 -14.15 13.23 -3.20
C GLY A 32 -13.80 11.94 -2.47
N PHE A 33 -13.00 11.12 -3.15
CA PHE A 33 -12.60 9.79 -2.70
C PHE A 33 -11.07 9.69 -2.56
N MET A 34 -10.64 8.99 -1.51
CA MET A 34 -9.25 8.60 -1.33
C MET A 34 -9.03 7.18 -1.86
N GLN A 35 -7.87 6.94 -2.47
CA GLN A 35 -7.52 5.63 -3.04
C GLN A 35 -7.18 4.59 -1.96
N PHE A 36 -6.54 5.02 -0.87
CA PHE A 36 -6.08 4.12 0.19
C PHE A 36 -6.30 4.75 1.58
N GLU A 37 -6.70 3.91 2.52
CA GLU A 37 -6.66 4.22 3.96
C GLU A 37 -5.26 3.83 4.48
N TYR A 38 -4.58 4.72 5.21
CA TYR A 38 -3.25 4.51 5.78
C TYR A 38 -3.11 3.22 6.62
N SER A 39 -4.16 2.83 7.34
CA SER A 39 -4.23 1.63 8.16
C SER A 39 -4.07 0.35 7.36
N LEU A 40 -4.41 0.35 6.07
CA LEU A 40 -4.19 -0.80 5.20
C LEU A 40 -2.70 -1.12 5.05
N ALA A 41 -1.82 -0.11 5.12
CA ALA A 41 -0.38 -0.31 4.99
C ALA A 41 0.18 -1.23 6.10
N GLY A 42 -0.46 -1.26 7.28
CA GLY A 42 -0.09 -2.17 8.37
C GLY A 42 -0.32 -3.65 8.05
N LYS A 43 -1.19 -3.96 7.09
CA LYS A 43 -1.46 -5.34 6.64
C LYS A 43 -0.44 -5.86 5.65
N TRP A 44 0.32 -5.01 4.96
CA TRP A 44 1.30 -5.48 3.98
C TRP A 44 2.43 -6.29 4.62
N PRO A 45 3.02 -5.89 5.78
CA PRO A 45 3.99 -6.74 6.47
C PRO A 45 3.41 -8.06 6.97
N GLU A 46 2.14 -8.08 7.40
CA GLU A 46 1.45 -9.31 7.81
C GLU A 46 1.34 -10.26 6.61
N LEU A 47 0.86 -9.76 5.48
CA LEU A 47 0.74 -10.52 4.23
C LEU A 47 2.11 -10.99 3.72
N LEU A 48 3.14 -10.13 3.79
CA LEU A 48 4.51 -10.50 3.42
C LEU A 48 5.01 -11.67 4.28
N ARG A 49 4.66 -11.70 5.58
CA ARG A 49 5.01 -12.80 6.48
C ARG A 49 4.23 -14.08 6.19
N GLU A 50 2.97 -13.97 5.77
CA GLU A 50 2.18 -15.11 5.33
C GLU A 50 2.75 -15.75 4.06
N ILE A 51 3.14 -14.94 3.07
CA ILE A 51 3.70 -15.40 1.80
C ILE A 51 5.15 -15.88 1.97
N ALA A 52 5.96 -15.16 2.75
CA ALA A 52 7.37 -15.45 2.92
C ALA A 52 7.75 -15.51 4.42
N PRO A 53 7.48 -16.65 5.10
CA PRO A 53 7.64 -16.77 6.56
C PRO A 53 9.07 -16.53 7.07
N GLY A 54 10.08 -16.69 6.20
CA GLY A 54 11.49 -16.49 6.53
C GLY A 54 11.99 -15.04 6.43
N VAL A 55 11.15 -14.10 5.99
CA VAL A 55 11.55 -12.69 5.86
C VAL A 55 11.81 -12.09 7.23
N THR A 56 13.02 -11.55 7.41
CA THR A 56 13.46 -10.83 8.63
C THR A 56 13.81 -9.38 8.35
N ARG A 57 14.02 -9.01 7.08
CA ARG A 57 14.33 -7.65 6.64
C ARG A 57 13.57 -7.34 5.36
N ALA A 58 12.98 -6.15 5.29
CA ALA A 58 12.30 -5.65 4.10
C ALA A 58 12.65 -4.18 3.86
N ALA A 59 12.70 -3.78 2.60
CA ALA A 59 12.88 -2.38 2.23
C ALA A 59 11.58 -1.84 1.62
N VAL A 60 11.18 -0.65 2.03
CA VAL A 60 9.97 0.02 1.54
C VAL A 60 10.37 1.14 0.61
N LEU A 61 10.15 0.93 -0.69
CA LEU A 61 10.37 1.93 -1.71
C LEU A 61 9.23 2.95 -1.65
N ARG A 62 9.58 4.23 -1.48
CA ARG A 62 8.61 5.32 -1.34
C ARG A 62 9.17 6.60 -1.94
N ASP A 63 8.27 7.51 -2.31
CA ASP A 63 8.63 8.90 -2.55
C ASP A 63 8.53 9.67 -1.22
N ALA A 64 9.63 10.31 -0.81
CA ALA A 64 9.65 11.08 0.43
C ALA A 64 8.95 12.44 0.33
N ALA A 65 8.76 12.96 -0.88
CA ALA A 65 8.06 14.21 -1.14
C ALA A 65 6.53 14.05 -1.06
N ILE A 66 6.02 12.82 -1.07
CA ILE A 66 4.59 12.53 -0.99
C ILE A 66 4.24 12.18 0.47
N SER A 67 3.42 13.02 1.12
CA SER A 67 2.97 12.83 2.50
C SER A 67 2.29 11.48 2.73
N SER A 68 1.53 10.99 1.74
CA SER A 68 0.92 9.67 1.86
C SER A 68 1.94 8.53 1.96
N GLY A 69 3.05 8.61 1.22
CA GLY A 69 4.16 7.67 1.35
C GLY A 69 4.87 7.77 2.71
N VAL A 70 4.85 8.94 3.36
CA VAL A 70 5.36 9.13 4.74
C VAL A 70 4.42 8.46 5.73
N GLY A 71 3.12 8.73 5.63
CA GLY A 71 2.11 8.13 6.49
C GLY A 71 2.10 6.60 6.40
N GLN A 72 2.12 6.05 5.18
CA GLN A 72 2.15 4.59 4.96
C GLN A 72 3.38 3.93 5.58
N PHE A 73 4.58 4.51 5.37
CA PHE A 73 5.81 3.97 5.96
C PHE A 73 5.78 4.00 7.49
N ALA A 74 5.27 5.08 8.09
CA ALA A 74 5.16 5.18 9.55
C ALA A 74 4.27 4.07 10.14
N VAL A 75 3.14 3.76 9.47
CA VAL A 75 2.26 2.65 9.87
C VAL A 75 2.98 1.30 9.74
N ILE A 76 3.66 1.05 8.61
CA ILE A 76 4.44 -0.17 8.38
C ILE A 76 5.51 -0.34 9.46
N GLN A 77 6.27 0.72 9.75
CA GLN A 77 7.36 0.73 10.73
C GLN A 77 6.85 0.44 12.14
N ALA A 78 5.63 0.88 12.48
CA ALA A 78 5.03 0.61 13.78
C ALA A 78 4.65 -0.88 13.96
N VAL A 79 4.21 -1.56 12.90
CA VAL A 79 3.71 -2.94 12.98
C VAL A 79 4.81 -3.98 12.75
N ALA A 80 5.78 -3.72 11.87
CA ALA A 80 6.79 -4.67 11.43
C ALA A 80 7.59 -5.36 12.56
N PRO A 81 7.99 -4.68 13.66
CA PRO A 81 8.72 -5.32 14.76
C PRO A 81 7.94 -6.48 15.41
N SER A 82 6.61 -6.35 15.53
CA SER A 82 5.76 -7.40 16.09
C SER A 82 5.73 -8.68 15.25
N LEU A 83 6.09 -8.56 13.97
CA LEU A 83 6.20 -9.67 13.01
C LEU A 83 7.65 -10.19 12.87
N GLY A 84 8.59 -9.60 13.63
CA GLY A 84 10.02 -9.91 13.52
C GLY A 84 10.65 -9.46 12.22
N ILE A 85 10.12 -8.40 11.59
CA ILE A 85 10.63 -7.83 10.35
C ILE A 85 11.22 -6.45 10.65
N GLU A 86 12.50 -6.27 10.32
CA GLU A 86 13.14 -4.97 10.28
C GLU A 86 12.82 -4.30 8.95
N VAL A 87 12.28 -3.07 8.98
CA VAL A 87 11.94 -2.31 7.78
C VAL A 87 12.81 -1.06 7.65
N SER A 88 13.27 -0.80 6.43
CA SER A 88 14.03 0.40 6.09
C SER A 88 13.37 1.14 4.92
N PRO A 89 13.31 2.48 4.94
CA PRO A 89 12.77 3.23 3.81
C PRO A 89 13.85 3.42 2.74
N ILE A 90 13.44 3.34 1.48
CA ILE A 90 14.21 3.78 0.32
C ILE A 90 13.45 4.94 -0.29
N ASN A 91 14.00 6.15 -0.18
CA ASN A 91 13.40 7.33 -0.77
C ASN A 91 13.83 7.45 -2.23
N ILE A 92 12.88 7.38 -3.14
CA ILE A 92 13.08 7.57 -4.57
C ILE A 92 12.85 9.04 -4.85
N LEU A 93 13.92 9.80 -5.11
CA LEU A 93 13.84 11.24 -5.34
C LEU A 93 13.81 11.60 -6.83
N ASP A 94 14.19 10.69 -7.72
CA ASP A 94 14.18 10.85 -9.17
C ASP A 94 14.01 9.49 -9.87
N GLY A 95 13.26 9.44 -10.97
CA GLY A 95 13.04 8.23 -11.77
C GLY A 95 14.35 7.62 -12.29
N GLY A 96 15.38 8.45 -12.51
CA GLY A 96 16.72 7.98 -12.88
C GLY A 96 17.50 7.27 -11.77
N GLU A 97 17.12 7.42 -10.50
CA GLU A 97 17.73 6.67 -9.39
C GLU A 97 17.23 5.23 -9.32
N ILE A 98 16.03 4.95 -9.82
CA ILE A 98 15.46 3.60 -9.88
C ILE A 98 16.34 2.68 -10.74
N GLU A 99 16.88 3.20 -11.85
CA GLU A 99 17.79 2.45 -12.73
C GLU A 99 19.20 2.28 -12.17
N ARG A 100 19.64 3.16 -11.26
CA ARG A 100 20.97 3.10 -10.62
C ARG A 100 20.97 2.20 -9.39
N TRP A 101 19.81 1.95 -8.82
CA TRP A 101 19.67 0.97 -7.75
C TRP A 101 19.88 -0.44 -8.30
N PRO A 102 20.46 -1.37 -7.52
CA PRO A 102 20.51 -2.79 -7.86
C PRO A 102 19.10 -3.41 -7.70
N VAL A 103 18.06 -2.78 -8.24
CA VAL A 103 16.76 -3.39 -8.43
C VAL A 103 16.97 -4.43 -9.52
N GLN A 104 17.01 -5.69 -9.09
CA GLN A 104 16.77 -6.77 -10.04
C GLN A 104 15.31 -6.64 -10.45
N VAL A 105 15.06 -6.42 -11.74
CA VAL A 105 13.71 -6.59 -12.28
C VAL A 105 13.32 -8.02 -11.95
N PRO A 106 12.19 -8.25 -11.24
CA PRO A 106 11.74 -9.60 -10.96
C PRO A 106 11.61 -10.34 -12.29
N THR A 107 12.45 -11.34 -12.52
CA THR A 107 12.37 -12.20 -13.70
C THR A 107 11.21 -13.17 -13.57
N LYS A 108 10.69 -13.34 -12.35
CA LYS A 108 9.54 -14.15 -12.00
C LYS A 108 8.66 -13.36 -11.03
N TYR A 109 7.36 -13.37 -11.30
CA TYR A 109 6.33 -12.94 -10.36
C TYR A 109 5.63 -14.19 -9.85
N GLU A 110 5.43 -14.30 -8.54
CA GLU A 110 4.69 -15.40 -7.92
C GLU A 110 3.32 -14.89 -7.47
N LEU A 111 2.25 -15.51 -7.96
CA LEU A 111 0.90 -15.25 -7.53
C LEU A 111 0.56 -16.16 -6.34
N ALA A 112 0.59 -15.61 -5.13
CA ALA A 112 0.09 -16.29 -3.94
C ALA A 112 -1.38 -15.93 -3.66
N ILE A 113 -2.22 -16.92 -3.38
CA ILE A 113 -3.63 -16.73 -2.99
C ILE A 113 -3.86 -17.32 -1.60
N ASN A 114 -4.35 -16.49 -0.67
CA ASN A 114 -4.73 -16.95 0.66
C ASN A 114 -6.20 -17.44 0.71
N LEU A 115 -6.37 -18.76 0.64
CA LEU A 115 -7.65 -19.46 0.68
C LEU A 115 -8.29 -19.41 2.07
N LYS A 116 -7.49 -19.46 3.14
CA LYS A 116 -7.98 -19.25 4.51
C LYS A 116 -8.71 -17.93 4.65
N THR A 117 -8.05 -16.87 4.18
CA THR A 117 -8.57 -15.51 4.22
C THR A 117 -9.79 -15.38 3.30
N ALA A 118 -9.72 -15.88 2.07
CA ALA A 118 -10.86 -15.87 1.15
C ALA A 118 -12.09 -16.54 1.77
N LYS A 119 -11.91 -17.72 2.40
CA LYS A 119 -12.98 -18.44 3.10
C LYS A 119 -13.54 -17.66 4.29
N SER A 120 -12.67 -17.04 5.10
CA SER A 120 -13.09 -16.22 6.25
C SER A 120 -13.89 -14.98 5.84
N LEU A 121 -13.60 -14.43 4.65
CA LEU A 121 -14.28 -13.29 4.06
C LEU A 121 -15.52 -13.69 3.23
N GLY A 122 -15.83 -14.98 3.10
CA GLY A 122 -16.93 -15.47 2.25
C GLY A 122 -16.69 -15.26 0.75
N LEU A 123 -15.43 -15.09 0.34
CA LEU A 123 -15.03 -14.91 -1.06
C LEU A 123 -14.82 -16.26 -1.73
N VAL A 124 -15.44 -16.45 -2.89
CA VAL A 124 -15.18 -17.59 -3.77
C VAL A 124 -14.09 -17.20 -4.75
N VAL A 125 -12.92 -17.84 -4.66
CA VAL A 125 -11.84 -17.61 -5.61
C VAL A 125 -12.15 -18.35 -6.92
N PRO A 126 -12.24 -17.64 -8.07
CA PRO A 126 -12.49 -18.28 -9.35
C PRO A 126 -11.45 -19.35 -9.71
N PRO A 127 -11.86 -20.49 -10.31
CA PRO A 127 -10.93 -21.54 -10.72
C PRO A 127 -9.82 -21.04 -11.66
N THR A 128 -10.09 -20.00 -12.45
CA THR A 128 -9.10 -19.38 -13.35
C THR A 128 -7.98 -18.66 -12.61
N LEU A 129 -8.23 -18.15 -11.39
CA LEU A 129 -7.20 -17.56 -10.54
C LEU A 129 -6.45 -18.64 -9.78
N LEU A 130 -7.14 -19.66 -9.28
CA LEU A 130 -6.51 -20.82 -8.63
C LEU A 130 -5.53 -21.52 -9.57
N ALA A 131 -5.90 -21.69 -10.84
CA ALA A 131 -5.05 -22.32 -11.85
C ALA A 131 -3.82 -21.48 -12.23
N ARG A 132 -3.78 -20.19 -11.86
CA ARG A 132 -2.65 -19.28 -12.12
C ARG A 132 -1.80 -19.02 -10.87
N ALA A 133 -2.25 -19.46 -9.71
CA ALA A 133 -1.53 -19.25 -8.47
C ALA A 133 -0.29 -20.14 -8.44
N ASP A 134 0.86 -19.55 -8.12
CA ASP A 134 2.09 -20.28 -7.84
C ASP A 134 2.05 -20.86 -6.42
N GLU A 135 1.29 -20.22 -5.51
CA GLU A 135 1.15 -20.65 -4.13
C GLU A 135 -0.29 -20.46 -3.63
N LEU A 136 -0.77 -21.45 -2.87
CA LEU A 136 -2.07 -21.40 -2.17
C LEU A 136 -1.81 -21.49 -0.67
N ILE A 137 -2.23 -20.47 0.08
CA ILE A 137 -2.11 -20.42 1.54
C ILE A 137 -3.43 -20.90 2.14
N GLU A 138 -3.41 -22.03 2.83
CA GLU A 138 -4.59 -22.74 3.39
C GLU A 138 -4.99 -22.33 4.82
#